data_AF-A0A8J9TVS5-F1
#
_entry.id   AF-A0A8J9TVS5-F1
#
_cell.length_a   1.000
_cell.length_b   1.000
_cell.length_c   1.000
_cell.angle_alpha   90.00
_cell.angle_beta   90.00
_cell.angle_gamma   90.00
#
_symmetry.space_group_name_H-M   'P 1'
#
loop_
_entity.id
_entity.type
_entity.pdbx_description
1 polymer ?
#
loop_
_entity_poly.entity_id
_entity_poly.type
_entity_poly.pdbx_seq_one_letter_code
_entity_poly.pdbx_strand_id
1 'polypeptide(L)' 'VSLVDAPRDLPARNEPIEDTIGAGDAFCGALSTYLSAGLSLTEAAGKACGVASMSVRRRGA' A
#
# COMPACT_ATOMS: atom_id res chain seq x y z
N VAL A 1 -9.07 -22.65 -1.91
CA VAL A 1 -8.52 -21.31 -1.64
C VAL A 1 -9.53 -20.32 -2.16
N SER A 2 -10.22 -19.57 -1.29
CA SER A 2 -11.11 -18.50 -1.75
C SER A 2 -10.22 -17.38 -2.27
N LEU A 3 -10.32 -17.08 -3.56
CA LEU A 3 -9.70 -15.87 -4.12
C LEU A 3 -10.43 -14.69 -3.49
N VAL A 4 -9.77 -14.02 -2.55
CA VAL A 4 -10.23 -12.74 -2.02
C VAL A 4 -10.05 -11.70 -3.13
N ASP A 5 -11.14 -11.41 -3.84
CA ASP A 5 -11.13 -10.35 -4.83
C ASP A 5 -11.24 -9.00 -4.12
N ALA A 6 -10.57 -8.00 -4.65
CA ALA A 6 -10.58 -6.67 -4.08
C ALA A 6 -12.00 -6.07 -4.23
N PRO A 7 -12.55 -5.35 -3.22
CA PRO A 7 -13.86 -4.72 -3.33
C PRO A 7 -14.04 -3.93 -4.63
N ARG A 8 -15.22 -4.04 -5.25
CA ARG A 8 -15.49 -3.40 -6.56
C ARG A 8 -15.48 -1.86 -6.46
N ASP A 9 -15.81 -1.34 -5.29
CA ASP A 9 -15.92 0.07 -4.93
C ASP A 9 -14.63 0.63 -4.29
N LEU A 10 -13.51 -0.08 -4.39
CA LEU A 10 -12.22 0.44 -3.95
C LEU A 10 -11.90 1.77 -4.65
N PRO A 11 -11.71 2.87 -3.90
CA PRO A 11 -11.55 4.20 -4.48
C PRO A 11 -10.43 4.33 -5.52
N ALA A 12 -9.38 3.52 -5.40
CA ALA A 12 -8.21 3.55 -6.29
C ALA A 12 -8.18 2.43 -7.35
N ARG A 13 -9.29 1.69 -7.56
CA ARG A 13 -9.30 0.50 -8.44
C ARG A 13 -8.89 0.80 -9.89
N ASN A 14 -9.22 2.00 -10.38
CA ASN A 14 -8.97 2.42 -11.77
C ASN A 14 -7.83 3.45 -11.91
N GLU A 15 -7.06 3.65 -10.84
CA GLU A 15 -5.92 4.57 -10.88
C GLU A 15 -4.76 3.95 -11.69
N PRO A 16 -4.00 4.76 -12.44
CA PRO A 16 -2.95 4.25 -13.31
C PRO A 16 -1.83 3.58 -12.51
N ILE A 17 -1.46 2.38 -12.94
CA ILE A 17 -0.32 1.61 -12.42
C ILE A 17 0.76 1.63 -13.50
N GLU A 18 1.94 2.13 -13.17
CA GLU A 18 3.09 2.16 -14.08
C GLU A 18 4.07 1.01 -13.81
N ASP A 19 4.44 0.77 -12.55
CA ASP A 19 5.37 -0.27 -12.13
C ASP A 19 5.03 -0.72 -10.70
N THR A 20 4.97 -2.02 -10.44
CA THR A 20 4.63 -2.55 -9.10
C THR A 20 5.86 -2.99 -8.29
N ILE A 21 7.05 -2.92 -8.88
CA ILE A 21 8.30 -3.28 -8.21
C ILE A 21 8.51 -2.33 -7.01
N GLY A 22 8.88 -2.91 -5.86
CA GLY A 22 9.15 -2.15 -4.63
C GLY A 22 7.91 -1.71 -3.84
N ALA A 23 6.68 -1.96 -4.32
CA ALA A 23 5.47 -1.61 -3.57
C ALA A 23 5.40 -2.29 -2.19
N GLY A 24 5.89 -3.53 -2.08
CA GLY A 24 6.00 -4.25 -0.81
C GLY A 24 7.02 -3.64 0.14
N ASP A 25 8.17 -3.20 -0.38
CA ASP A 25 9.21 -2.53 0.41
C ASP A 25 8.73 -1.15 0.89
N ALA A 26 8.05 -0.41 0.02
CA ALA A 26 7.41 0.86 0.36
C ALA A 26 6.35 0.66 1.46
N PHE A 27 5.54 -0.40 1.37
CA PHE A 27 4.59 -0.76 2.43
C PHE A 27 5.32 -1.06 3.75
N CYS A 28 6.30 -1.97 3.73
CA CYS A 28 7.01 -2.38 4.95
C CYS A 28 7.76 -1.22 5.60
N GLY A 29 8.45 -0.39 4.82
CA GLY A 29 9.15 0.79 5.32
C GLY A 29 8.21 1.80 5.94
N ALA A 30 7.08 2.09 5.29
CA ALA A 30 6.04 2.96 5.83
C ALA A 30 5.41 2.38 7.10
N LEU A 31 5.11 1.08 7.11
CA LEU A 31 4.54 0.37 8.26
C LEU A 31 5.47 0.48 9.47
N SER A 32 6.75 0.14 9.32
CA SER A 32 7.75 0.24 10.38
C SER A 32 7.89 1.68 10.89
N THR A 33 7.86 2.67 9.99
CA THR A 33 7.90 4.08 10.36
C THR A 33 6.70 4.47 11.22
N TYR A 34 5.48 4.13 10.79
CA TYR A 34 4.27 4.45 11.55
C TYR A 34 4.16 3.70 12.88
N LEU A 35 4.59 2.44 12.93
CA LEU A 35 4.67 1.68 14.18
C LEU A 35 5.66 2.32 15.16
N SER A 36 6.84 2.74 14.68
CA SER A 36 7.82 3.46 15.51
C SER A 36 7.31 4.80 16.03
N ALA A 37 6.39 5.44 15.29
CA ALA A 37 5.70 6.65 15.70
C ALA A 37 4.54 6.42 16.70
N GLY A 38 4.32 5.17 17.12
CA GLY A 38 3.35 4.80 18.15
C GLY A 38 1.92 4.56 17.65
N LEU A 39 1.71 4.45 16.33
CA LEU A 39 0.39 4.13 15.80
C LEU A 39 0.02 2.67 16.08
N SER A 40 -1.28 2.40 16.19
CA SER A 40 -1.76 1.03 16.22
C SER A 40 -1.46 0.32 14.89
N LEU A 41 -1.39 -1.01 14.91
CA LEU A 41 -1.12 -1.81 13.72
C LEU A 41 -2.11 -1.51 12.59
N THR A 42 -3.40 -1.38 12.91
CA THR A 42 -4.46 -1.10 11.93
C THR A 42 -4.26 0.27 11.27
N GLU A 43 -3.97 1.31 12.06
CA GLU A 43 -3.74 2.66 11.53
C GLU A 43 -2.46 2.74 10.69
N ALA A 44 -1.39 2.11 11.18
CA ALA A 44 -0.11 2.05 10.49
C ALA A 44 -0.24 1.31 9.15
N ALA A 45 -0.91 0.15 9.13
CA ALA A 45 -1.14 -0.62 7.91
C ALA A 45 -2.02 0.14 6.90
N GLY A 46 -3.08 0.81 7.37
CA GLY A 46 -3.93 1.63 6.50
C GLY A 46 -3.14 2.75 5.80
N LYS A 47 -2.26 3.44 6.53
CA LYS A 47 -1.40 4.49 5.96
C LYS A 47 -0.32 3.91 5.04
N ALA A 48 0.29 2.79 5.42
CA ALA A 48 1.28 2.10 4.60
C ALA A 48 0.70 1.61 3.26
N CYS A 49 -0.54 1.14 3.22
CA CYS A 49 -1.26 0.83 1.99
C CYS A 49 -1.37 2.06 1.06
N GLY A 50 -1.61 3.25 1.64
CA GLY A 50 -1.61 4.50 0.90
C GLY A 50 -0.25 4.81 0.27
N VAL A 51 0.84 4.64 1.02
CA VAL A 51 2.21 4.84 0.52
C VAL A 51 2.53 3.87 -0.62
N ALA A 52 2.24 2.58 -0.44
CA ALA A 52 2.44 1.56 -1.47
C ALA A 52 1.63 1.85 -2.74
N SER A 53 0.35 2.24 -2.60
CA SER A 53 -0.52 2.63 -3.72
C SER A 53 0.00 3.84 -4.52
N MET A 54 0.75 4.74 -3.86
CA MET A 54 1.39 5.86 -4.55
C MET A 54 2.70 5.46 -5.24
N SER A 55 3.45 4.50 -4.68
CA SER A 55 4.72 4.04 -5.26
C SER A 55 4.55 3.47 -6.66
N VAL A 56 3.42 2.80 -6.92
CA VAL A 56 3.22 2.11 -8.20
C VAL A 56 2.94 3.02 -9.40
N ARG A 57 2.80 4.33 -9.15
CA ARG A 57 2.45 5.35 -10.17
C ARG A 57 3.68 5.97 -10.83
N ARG A 58 4.86 5.42 -10.55
CA ARG A 58 6.14 5.84 -11.11
C ARG A 58 6.92 4.58 -11.44
N ARG A 59 7.87 4.71 -12.35
CA ARG A 59 8.74 3.60 -12.76
C ARG A 59 9.77 3.31 -11.67
N GLY A 60 9.86 2.04 -11.24
CA GLY A 60 10.82 1.53 -10.27
C GLY A 60 10.61 1.96 -8.82
N ALA A 61 11.51 1.43 -7.97
CA ALA A 61 11.81 1.95 -6.64
C ALA A 61 12.88 3.05 -6.71
#